data_AF-A0A1V4SG05-F1
#
_entry.id   AF-A0A1V4SG05-F1
#
_cell.length_a   1.000
_cell.length_b   1.000
_cell.length_c   1.000
_cell.angle_alpha   90.00
_cell.angle_beta   90.00
_cell.angle_gamma   90.00
#
_symmetry.space_group_name_H-M   'P 1'
#
loop_
_entity.id
_entity.type
_entity.pdbx_description
1 polymer ?
#
loop_
_entity_poly.entity_id
_entity_poly.type
_entity_poly.pdbx_seq_one_letter_code
_entity_poly.pdbx_strand_id
1 'polypeptide(L)'
;MPYFERSNKFANILIFFSIIFFLIAVVVIFKGSVLDQVFQYSNGNYVSSGIYFTIFILLSVFTCIVAIALKCVVKDARYEFAEIKRELSGKS
;
A
#
# COMPACT_ATOMS: atom_id res chain seq x y z
N MET A 1 23.61 3.65 0.09
CA MET A 1 23.66 3.20 1.50
C MET A 1 22.68 2.04 1.65
N PRO A 2 23.10 0.91 2.23
CA PRO A 2 22.34 -0.34 2.20
C PRO A 2 20.97 -0.23 2.89
N TYR A 3 20.83 0.63 3.90
CA TYR A 3 19.56 0.81 4.62
C TYR A 3 18.48 1.47 3.75
N PHE A 4 18.79 2.57 3.04
CA PHE A 4 17.84 3.25 2.15
C PHE A 4 17.42 2.39 0.95
N GLU A 5 18.31 1.53 0.45
CA GLU A 5 17.96 0.57 -0.59
C GLU A 5 17.03 -0.52 -0.08
N ARG A 6 17.23 -1.01 1.15
CA ARG A 6 16.31 -1.96 1.80
C ARG A 6 14.94 -1.34 2.03
N SER A 7 14.87 -0.12 2.54
CA SER A 7 13.59 0.59 2.73
C SER A 7 12.86 0.84 1.42
N ASN A 8 13.56 1.21 0.35
CA ASN A 8 12.95 1.39 -0.97
C ASN A 8 12.45 0.05 -1.57
N LYS A 9 13.20 -1.04 -1.38
CA LYS A 9 12.74 -2.39 -1.76
C LYS A 9 11.50 -2.79 -0.97
N PHE A 10 11.46 -2.52 0.33
CA PHE A 10 10.29 -2.78 1.16
C PHE A 10 9.06 -1.96 0.73
N ALA A 11 9.25 -0.68 0.39
CA ALA A 11 8.17 0.15 -0.17
C ALA A 11 7.62 -0.43 -1.49
N ASN A 12 8.48 -0.92 -2.39
CA ASN A 12 8.03 -1.57 -3.62
C ASN A 12 7.27 -2.89 -3.35
N ILE A 13 7.70 -3.68 -2.36
CA ILE A 13 6.98 -4.88 -1.92
C ILE A 13 5.60 -4.52 -1.36
N LEU A 14 5.49 -3.46 -0.57
CA LEU A 14 4.21 -2.98 -0.05
C LEU A 14 3.26 -2.50 -1.16
N ILE A 15 3.78 -1.80 -2.18
CA ILE A 15 2.99 -1.44 -3.38
C ILE A 15 2.49 -2.69 -4.08
N PHE A 16 3.34 -3.71 -4.24
CA PHE A 16 2.96 -4.96 -4.86
C PHE A 16 1.84 -5.68 -4.08
N PHE A 17 1.94 -5.72 -2.75
CA PHE A 17 0.87 -6.26 -1.90
C PHE A 17 -0.42 -5.45 -1.98
N SER A 18 -0.33 -4.12 -2.05
CA SER A 18 -1.49 -3.25 -2.26
C SER A 18 -2.22 -3.61 -3.55
N ILE A 19 -1.49 -3.79 -4.66
CA ILE A 19 -2.07 -4.21 -5.94
C ILE A 19 -2.73 -5.59 -5.83
N ILE A 20 -2.10 -6.55 -5.15
CA ILE A 20 -2.69 -7.88 -4.92
C ILE A 20 -3.99 -7.78 -4.13
N PHE A 21 -4.01 -7.04 -3.03
CA PHE A 21 -5.23 -6.86 -2.23
C PHE A 21 -6.33 -6.16 -3.00
N PHE A 22 -5.97 -5.19 -3.85
CA PHE A 22 -6.92 -4.55 -4.76
C PHE A 22 -7.51 -5.54 -5.76
N LEU A 23 -6.68 -6.38 -6.40
CA LEU A 23 -7.14 -7.41 -7.33
C LEU A 23 -8.07 -8.42 -6.65
N ILE A 24 -7.75 -8.85 -5.43
CA ILE A 24 -8.60 -9.73 -4.64
C ILE A 24 -9.95 -9.06 -4.37
N ALA A 25 -9.96 -7.79 -3.96
CA ALA A 25 -11.20 -7.04 -3.73
C ALA A 25 -12.06 -6.94 -5.00
N VAL A 26 -11.44 -6.71 -6.15
CA VAL A 26 -12.12 -6.67 -7.46
C VAL A 26 -12.77 -8.03 -7.78
N VAL A 27 -12.03 -9.13 -7.62
CA VAL A 27 -12.56 -10.49 -7.85
C VAL A 27 -13.75 -10.78 -6.92
N VAL A 28 -13.68 -10.37 -5.65
CA VAL A 28 -14.76 -10.56 -4.67
C VAL A 28 -16.01 -9.76 -5.07
N ILE A 29 -15.87 -8.54 -5.59
CA ILE A 29 -17.01 -7.75 -6.09
C ILE A 29 -17.73 -8.47 -7.24
N PHE A 30 -16.97 -8.95 -8.23
CA PHE A 30 -17.55 -9.52 -9.45
C PHE A 30 -18.09 -10.93 -9.24
N LYS A 31 -17.42 -11.77 -8.44
CA LYS A 31 -17.91 -13.12 -8.14
C LYS A 31 -18.95 -13.16 -7.04
N GLY A 32 -18.91 -12.19 -6.11
CA GLY A 32 -19.83 -12.14 -4.99
C GLY A 32 -21.16 -11.46 -5.29
N SER A 33 -21.33 -10.81 -6.46
CA SER A 33 -22.48 -9.94 -6.74
C SER A 33 -22.76 -8.92 -5.62
N VAL A 34 -21.70 -8.43 -4.98
CA VAL A 34 -21.80 -7.58 -3.78
C VAL A 34 -22.59 -6.29 -4.06
N LEU A 35 -22.47 -5.73 -5.27
CA LEU A 35 -23.16 -4.50 -5.69
C LEU A 35 -24.68 -4.65 -5.79
N ASP A 36 -25.19 -5.74 -6.36
CA ASP A 36 -26.65 -5.98 -6.45
C ASP A 36 -27.25 -6.34 -5.07
N GLN A 37 -26.43 -6.88 -4.17
CA GLN A 37 -26.90 -7.55 -2.96
C GLN A 37 -26.91 -6.68 -1.71
N VAL A 38 -25.96 -5.74 -1.57
CA VAL A 38 -25.98 -4.75 -0.47
C VAL A 38 -27.27 -3.91 -0.51
N PHE A 39 -27.85 -3.72 -1.70
CA PHE A 39 -29.07 -2.93 -1.88
C PHE A 39 -30.37 -3.75 -1.93
N GLN A 40 -30.35 -5.07 -2.19
CA GLN A 40 -31.59 -5.84 -2.40
C GLN A 40 -31.86 -7.04 -1.47
N TYR A 41 -30.86 -7.75 -0.91
CA TYR A 41 -31.16 -8.97 -0.13
C TYR A 41 -30.18 -9.22 1.04
N SER A 42 -30.69 -9.11 2.27
CA SER A 42 -29.98 -9.42 3.52
C SER A 42 -29.96 -10.93 3.80
N ASN A 43 -29.13 -11.71 3.10
CA ASN A 43 -28.84 -13.11 3.46
C ASN A 43 -27.40 -13.25 4.00
N GLY A 44 -27.20 -14.09 5.02
CA GLY A 44 -25.97 -14.13 5.83
C GLY A 44 -24.67 -14.48 5.08
N ASN A 45 -24.73 -15.32 4.06
CA ASN A 45 -23.55 -15.64 3.23
C ASN A 45 -23.05 -14.43 2.42
N TYR A 46 -23.94 -13.52 2.04
CA TYR A 46 -23.59 -12.35 1.22
C TYR A 46 -23.03 -11.20 2.06
N VAL A 47 -23.45 -11.09 3.33
CA VAL A 47 -22.82 -10.18 4.32
C VAL A 47 -21.34 -10.53 4.50
N SER A 48 -20.99 -11.81 4.51
CA SER A 48 -19.58 -12.23 4.62
C SER A 48 -18.75 -11.74 3.43
N SER A 49 -19.29 -11.79 2.20
CA SER A 49 -18.61 -11.33 0.98
C SER A 49 -18.38 -9.81 0.99
N GLY A 50 -19.36 -9.05 1.50
CA GLY A 50 -19.22 -7.61 1.73
C GLY A 50 -18.12 -7.28 2.74
N ILE A 51 -18.07 -8.01 3.86
CA ILE A 51 -17.02 -7.83 4.89
C ILE A 51 -15.63 -8.11 4.30
N TYR A 52 -15.47 -9.21 3.55
CA TYR A 52 -14.19 -9.53 2.91
C TYR A 52 -13.78 -8.45 1.92
N PHE A 53 -14.69 -7.97 1.07
CA PHE A 53 -14.43 -6.86 0.16
C PHE A 53 -13.92 -5.62 0.90
N THR A 54 -14.61 -5.19 1.96
CA THR A 54 -14.23 -4.01 2.74
C THR A 54 -12.86 -4.18 3.38
N ILE A 55 -12.57 -5.34 3.97
CA ILE A 55 -11.26 -5.62 4.59
C ILE A 55 -10.14 -5.56 3.54
N PHE A 56 -10.30 -6.19 2.38
CA PHE A 56 -9.27 -6.19 1.33
C PHE A 56 -9.06 -4.80 0.72
N ILE A 57 -10.13 -4.00 0.56
CA ILE A 57 -10.00 -2.59 0.14
C ILE A 57 -9.25 -1.78 1.17
N LEU A 58 -9.60 -1.89 2.46
CA LEU A 58 -8.93 -1.14 3.53
C LEU A 58 -7.44 -1.52 3.62
N LEU A 59 -7.12 -2.81 3.53
CA LEU A 59 -5.74 -3.29 3.50
C LEU A 59 -4.98 -2.77 2.27
N SER A 60 -5.61 -2.78 1.09
CA SER A 60 -5.02 -2.24 -0.13
C SER A 60 -4.68 -0.76 0.01
N VAL A 61 -5.62 0.05 0.49
CA VAL A 61 -5.42 1.50 0.67
C VAL A 61 -4.36 1.77 1.74
N PHE A 62 -4.46 1.09 2.88
CA PHE A 62 -3.51 1.26 3.98
C PHE A 62 -2.08 0.93 3.56
N THR A 63 -1.87 -0.23 2.92
CA THR A 63 -0.53 -0.63 2.44
C THR A 63 0.01 0.31 1.37
N CYS A 64 -0.85 0.87 0.50
CA CYS A 64 -0.45 1.89 -0.47
C CYS A 64 0.05 3.17 0.22
N ILE A 65 -0.71 3.69 1.19
CA ILE A 65 -0.34 4.90 1.93
C ILE A 65 0.99 4.72 2.64
N VAL A 66 1.17 3.59 3.35
CA VAL A 66 2.43 3.27 4.04
C VAL A 66 3.59 3.19 3.06
N ALA A 67 3.40 2.58 1.88
CA ALA A 67 4.45 2.48 0.89
C ALA A 67 4.87 3.84 0.30
N ILE A 68 3.90 4.72 0.03
CA ILE A 68 4.15 6.09 -0.44
C ILE A 68 4.90 6.88 0.64
N ALA A 69 4.43 6.83 1.89
CA ALA A 69 5.08 7.49 3.01
C ALA A 69 6.54 7.04 3.16
N LEU A 70 6.80 5.73 3.06
CA LEU A 70 8.16 5.19 3.12
C LEU A 70 9.05 5.67 1.96
N LYS A 71 8.49 5.81 0.75
CA LYS A 71 9.24 6.39 -0.39
C LYS A 71 9.60 7.85 -0.15
N CYS A 72 8.68 8.64 0.42
CA CYS A 72 8.96 10.03 0.78
C CYS A 72 10.09 10.10 1.82
N VAL A 73 9.99 9.34 2.91
CA VAL A 73 11.03 9.30 3.96
C VAL A 73 12.39 8.90 3.40
N VAL A 74 12.44 7.89 2.52
CA VAL A 74 13.70 7.49 1.88
C VAL A 74 14.27 8.57 0.97
N LYS A 75 13.40 9.32 0.27
CA LYS A 75 13.81 10.43 -0.60
C LYS A 75 14.37 11.59 0.22
N ASP A 76 13.69 11.98 1.28
CA ASP A 76 14.09 13.09 2.15
C ASP A 76 15.42 12.78 2.84
N ALA A 77 15.55 11.57 3.41
CA ALA A 77 16.79 11.15 4.03
C ALA A 77 17.96 11.12 3.02
N ARG A 78 17.74 10.66 1.78
CA ARG A 78 18.78 10.71 0.74
C ARG A 78 19.24 12.13 0.42
N TYR A 79 18.32 13.09 0.45
CA TYR A 79 18.63 14.51 0.22
C TYR A 79 19.48 15.07 1.37
N GLU A 80 19.05 14.87 2.62
CA GLU A 80 19.80 15.33 3.80
C GLU A 80 21.22 14.74 3.86
N PHE A 81 21.36 13.44 3.58
CA PHE A 81 22.68 12.80 3.56
C PHE A 81 23.58 13.31 2.42
N ALA A 82 23.01 13.66 1.26
CA ALA A 82 23.78 14.21 0.16
C ALA A 82 24.32 15.61 0.51
N GLU A 83 23.52 16.43 1.19
CA GLU A 83 23.92 17.76 1.63
C GLU A 83 25.02 17.71 2.68
N ILE A 84 24.86 16.86 3.71
CA ILE A 84 25.90 16.64 4.73
C ILE A 84 27.22 16.20 4.11
N LYS A 85 27.18 15.30 3.11
CA LYS A 85 28.38 14.84 2.41
C LYS A 85 29.04 15.97 1.61
N ARG A 86 28.25 16.86 1.01
CA ARG A 86 28.74 18.02 0.26
C ARG A 86 29.44 19.02 1.19
N GLU A 87 28.87 19.31 2.35
CA GLU A 87 29.49 20.19 3.35
C GLU A 87 30.82 19.63 3.88
N LEU A 88 30.88 18.30 4.11
CA LEU A 88 32.10 17.64 4.56
C LEU A 88 33.22 17.67 3.50
N SER A 89 32.89 17.53 2.21
CA SER A 89 33.89 17.56 1.15
C SER A 89 34.36 18.97 0.78
N GLY A 90 33.59 20.01 1.09
CA GLY A 90 33.97 21.41 0.88
C GLY A 90 34.88 21.99 1.97
N LYS A 91 35.10 21.27 3.07
CA LYS A 91 35.98 21.65 4.19
C LYS A 91 37.35 20.98 4.16
N SER A 92 37.64 20.16 3.14
CA SER A 92 38.96 19.53 2.89
C SER A 92 39.66 20.20 1.72
#